data_AF-U1QIG3-F1
#
_entry.id   AF-U1QIG3-F1
#
_cell.length_a   1.000
_cell.length_b   1.000
_cell.length_c   1.000
_cell.angle_alpha   90.00
_cell.angle_beta   90.00
_cell.angle_gamma   90.00
#
_symmetry.space_group_name_H-M   'P 1'
#
loop_
_entity.id
_entity.type
_entity.pdbx_description
1 polymer ?
#
loop_
_entity_poly.entity_id
_entity_poly.type
_entity_poly.pdbx_seq_one_letter_code
_entity_poly.pdbx_strand_id
1 'polypeptide(L)'
;MSTPNYGGQPGPNGQFQGQVPAPGEKKSRGKMAAIISVIVVAVLVVVGGGAFALSRLGGGGYKSPDALAQGIDSAFAKNSLVSLAGAASPEELNAATAWQKDYKHNGGTDWSKLMDLKALKDYVDQIDIKKSEMEYTVDTKSDQVALITITKWEGDVEIKPELADKIREHYKEAKGSDLTANESQAFDKMKQEIQNNPVSSGNVLKNFPNNKLTLVSVKEDGKWYLSGYMTVAEQFLGTGSAQPNYSANFTDVKGASSPEEAVSGMVDALRNGGSIGSEDVYRYLDLPERRVAAVYGGGSSSSGYSASGMGGSGVQVTWGLSSTKVSGGAIVNLGTTSITMGQYKVEFNGDSLTVSYPDTDTRTFRTTTKTMTTNYTEGLVNPERLGVFTVEDANGWHVSLVRTIGNLNLLAASDDAVNQAIDGLWSATGSHDVDVSKDEMRDLALNNKPVGALLVIGWNFAKNMK
;
A
#
# COMPACT_ATOMS: atom_id res chain seq x y z
N MET A 1 4.15 -64.72 -15.36
CA MET A 1 4.48 -63.74 -16.41
C MET A 1 3.19 -63.18 -16.98
N SER A 2 3.09 -61.84 -16.98
CA SER A 2 2.31 -60.93 -17.85
C SER A 2 0.79 -61.09 -18.01
N THR A 3 0.05 -60.02 -17.64
CA THR A 3 -0.81 -59.12 -18.47
C THR A 3 -1.70 -58.24 -17.53
N PRO A 4 -2.34 -57.13 -17.97
CA PRO A 4 -2.00 -55.77 -17.56
C PRO A 4 -3.10 -55.09 -16.72
N ASN A 5 -2.78 -54.00 -15.99
CA ASN A 5 -3.79 -53.22 -15.27
C ASN A 5 -4.02 -51.86 -15.97
N TYR A 6 -5.25 -51.66 -16.45
CA TYR A 6 -5.75 -50.40 -17.02
C TYR A 6 -6.70 -49.74 -16.01
N GLY A 7 -6.47 -48.44 -15.76
CA GLY A 7 -7.53 -47.44 -15.57
C GLY A 7 -8.36 -47.47 -14.29
N GLY A 8 -7.90 -46.78 -13.25
CA GLY A 8 -8.72 -46.30 -12.13
C GLY A 8 -8.82 -44.78 -12.16
N GLN A 9 -10.02 -44.27 -12.41
CA GLN A 9 -10.44 -42.85 -12.38
C GLN A 9 -10.18 -42.20 -11.00
N PRO A 10 -9.58 -40.99 -10.90
CA PRO A 10 -9.60 -40.22 -9.66
C PRO A 10 -10.94 -39.51 -9.49
N GLY A 11 -11.65 -39.82 -8.39
CA GLY A 11 -12.84 -39.09 -7.94
C GLY A 11 -12.51 -37.71 -7.36
N PRO A 12 -13.50 -36.80 -7.27
CA PRO A 12 -13.29 -35.41 -6.90
C PRO A 12 -13.21 -35.27 -5.37
N ASN A 13 -12.00 -35.10 -4.84
CA ASN A 13 -11.78 -34.60 -3.48
C ASN A 13 -10.66 -33.54 -3.55
N GLY A 14 -11.03 -32.33 -3.96
CA GLY A 14 -10.20 -31.14 -3.81
C GLY A 14 -10.25 -30.67 -2.36
N GLN A 15 -9.40 -31.26 -1.51
CA GLN A 15 -9.07 -30.65 -0.22
C GLN A 15 -8.15 -29.45 -0.48
N PHE A 16 -8.63 -28.24 -0.17
CA PHE A 16 -7.79 -27.07 0.02
C PHE A 16 -6.90 -27.31 1.24
N GLN A 17 -5.73 -27.94 1.04
CA GLN A 17 -4.65 -27.94 2.02
C GLN A 17 -3.81 -26.67 1.81
N GLY A 18 -4.19 -25.61 2.52
CA GLY A 18 -3.35 -24.44 2.72
C GLY A 18 -2.23 -24.76 3.71
N GLN A 19 -1.22 -25.52 3.27
CA GLN A 19 0.10 -25.47 3.90
C GLN A 19 0.85 -24.30 3.26
N VAL A 20 0.98 -23.21 4.01
CA VAL A 20 1.98 -22.18 3.75
C VAL A 20 3.33 -22.88 3.65
N PRO A 21 4.07 -22.80 2.52
CA PRO A 21 5.41 -23.33 2.47
C PRO A 21 6.25 -22.58 3.51
N ALA A 22 6.79 -23.31 4.49
CA ALA A 22 7.83 -22.78 5.36
C ALA A 22 8.93 -22.18 4.46
N PRO A 23 9.33 -20.91 4.65
CA PRO A 23 10.36 -20.32 3.81
C PRO A 23 11.67 -21.08 4.02
N GLY A 24 12.02 -21.93 3.06
CA GLY A 24 13.37 -22.49 3.01
C GLY A 24 14.37 -21.33 2.99
N GLU A 25 15.39 -21.40 3.86
CA GLU A 25 16.46 -20.42 3.99
C GLU A 25 17.23 -20.26 2.66
N LYS A 26 16.71 -19.43 1.75
CA LYS A 26 17.52 -18.84 0.68
C LYS A 26 18.37 -17.76 1.32
N LYS A 27 19.70 -17.95 1.29
CA LYS A 27 20.73 -17.02 1.82
C LYS A 27 20.31 -15.55 1.72
N SER A 28 20.23 -14.92 2.88
CA SER A 28 19.64 -13.61 3.24
C SER A 28 20.17 -12.35 2.51
N ARG A 29 21.05 -12.49 1.52
CA ARG A 29 21.68 -11.33 0.85
C ARG A 29 20.69 -10.44 0.10
N GLY A 30 19.63 -11.01 -0.48
CA GLY A 30 18.59 -10.24 -1.19
C GLY A 30 17.61 -9.48 -0.28
N LYS A 31 17.36 -9.98 0.94
CA LYS A 31 16.45 -9.34 1.90
C LYS A 31 17.09 -8.14 2.60
N MET A 32 18.38 -8.24 2.93
CA MET A 32 19.15 -7.13 3.52
C MET A 32 19.42 -6.00 2.51
N ALA A 33 19.67 -6.37 1.25
CA ALA A 33 19.69 -5.45 0.12
C ALA A 33 18.38 -4.64 -0.01
N ALA A 34 17.24 -5.35 0.02
CA ALA A 34 15.92 -4.75 0.00
C ALA A 34 15.68 -3.82 1.21
N ILE A 35 16.03 -4.23 2.43
CA ILE A 35 15.85 -3.40 3.64
C ILE A 35 16.72 -2.13 3.59
N ILE A 36 18.00 -2.22 3.21
CA ILE A 36 18.89 -1.05 3.13
C ILE A 36 18.49 -0.13 1.97
N SER A 37 18.04 -0.69 0.84
CA SER A 37 17.48 0.10 -0.26
C SER A 37 16.18 0.80 0.14
N VAL A 38 15.32 0.14 0.92
CA VAL A 38 14.13 0.75 1.52
C VAL A 38 14.51 1.79 2.55
N ILE A 39 15.59 1.66 3.32
CA ILE A 39 16.05 2.67 4.28
C ILE A 39 16.69 3.86 3.57
N VAL A 40 17.49 3.67 2.51
CA VAL A 40 18.08 4.77 1.75
C VAL A 40 17.03 5.49 0.91
N VAL A 41 16.12 4.75 0.28
CA VAL A 41 14.95 5.31 -0.41
C VAL A 41 14.01 5.93 0.60
N ALA A 42 13.74 5.31 1.75
CA ALA A 42 12.97 5.91 2.83
C ALA A 42 13.68 7.17 3.30
N VAL A 43 14.99 7.21 3.54
CA VAL A 43 15.70 8.44 3.90
C VAL A 43 15.56 9.47 2.79
N LEU A 44 15.71 9.14 1.51
CA LEU A 44 15.45 10.06 0.40
C LEU A 44 13.96 10.50 0.30
N VAL A 45 13.02 9.65 0.68
CA VAL A 45 11.55 9.83 0.62
C VAL A 45 10.96 10.40 1.93
N VAL A 46 11.68 10.31 3.05
CA VAL A 46 11.37 10.79 4.41
C VAL A 46 12.05 12.15 4.60
N VAL A 47 13.24 12.33 4.04
CA VAL A 47 13.88 13.64 3.84
C VAL A 47 13.17 14.42 2.72
N GLY A 48 12.75 13.75 1.65
CA GLY A 48 11.85 14.34 0.65
C GLY A 48 10.43 14.52 1.18
N GLY A 49 9.98 13.64 2.08
CA GLY A 49 8.64 13.59 2.66
C GLY A 49 8.52 14.18 4.05
N GLY A 50 9.28 15.27 4.27
CA GLY A 50 8.98 16.30 5.26
C GLY A 50 7.68 17.01 4.96
N ALA A 51 6.56 16.28 4.94
CA ALA A 51 5.24 16.88 4.94
C ALA A 51 4.98 17.51 6.31
N PHE A 52 5.60 18.68 6.56
CA PHE A 52 4.97 19.83 7.21
C PHE A 52 5.97 21.01 7.24
N ALA A 53 5.46 22.24 7.11
CA ALA A 53 6.13 23.54 7.27
C ALA A 53 7.22 24.04 6.29
N LEU A 54 7.23 23.65 5.01
CA LEU A 54 7.89 24.47 3.97
C LEU A 54 6.96 25.05 2.90
N SER A 55 5.64 24.86 3.03
CA SER A 55 4.64 25.59 2.24
C SER A 55 4.60 27.11 2.51
N ARG A 56 5.46 27.64 3.40
CA ARG A 56 5.62 29.09 3.67
C ARG A 56 6.97 29.67 3.24
N LEU A 57 7.91 28.89 2.71
CA LEU A 57 9.13 29.40 2.08
C LEU A 57 9.04 29.07 0.58
N GLY A 58 8.37 29.94 -0.17
CA GLY A 58 8.04 29.71 -1.58
C GLY A 58 9.24 29.23 -2.40
N GLY A 59 9.11 28.06 -3.02
CA GLY A 59 10.12 27.57 -3.96
C GLY A 59 10.41 26.06 -4.00
N GLY A 60 9.56 25.16 -3.50
CA GLY A 60 9.77 23.72 -3.70
C GLY A 60 9.89 23.34 -5.19
N GLY A 61 10.56 22.22 -5.50
CA GLY A 61 10.82 21.71 -6.84
C GLY A 61 12.02 22.35 -7.55
N TYR A 62 12.61 21.62 -8.49
CA TYR A 62 13.81 22.02 -9.22
C TYR A 62 13.49 22.44 -10.66
N LYS A 63 14.36 23.28 -11.25
CA LYS A 63 14.16 23.79 -12.62
C LYS A 63 14.38 22.74 -13.71
N SER A 64 15.16 21.71 -13.44
CA SER A 64 15.47 20.61 -14.36
C SER A 64 15.81 19.33 -13.58
N PRO A 65 15.79 18.16 -14.21
CA PRO A 65 16.26 16.91 -13.62
C PRO A 65 17.73 17.00 -13.18
N ASP A 66 18.58 17.67 -13.96
CA ASP A 66 19.99 17.91 -13.59
C ASP A 66 20.14 18.74 -12.32
N ALA A 67 19.33 19.79 -12.16
CA ALA A 67 19.36 20.61 -10.95
C ALA A 67 18.89 19.80 -9.72
N LEU A 68 17.91 18.91 -9.90
CA LEU A 68 17.48 17.97 -8.85
C LEU A 68 18.59 16.98 -8.49
N ALA A 69 19.24 16.36 -9.50
CA ALA A 69 20.35 15.44 -9.29
C ALA A 69 21.53 16.11 -8.57
N GLN A 70 21.90 17.34 -8.97
CA GLN A 70 22.90 18.16 -8.30
C GLN A 70 22.49 18.54 -6.87
N GLY A 71 21.20 18.80 -6.65
CA GLY A 71 20.64 19.05 -5.32
C GLY A 71 20.78 17.84 -4.40
N ILE A 72 20.46 16.64 -4.90
CA ILE A 72 20.64 15.37 -4.19
C ILE A 72 22.12 15.15 -3.86
N ASP A 73 23.00 15.21 -4.86
CA ASP A 73 24.45 15.04 -4.65
C ASP A 73 25.00 16.05 -3.62
N SER A 74 24.63 17.33 -3.76
CA SER A 74 25.02 18.39 -2.82
C SER A 74 24.51 18.14 -1.40
N ALA A 75 23.28 17.63 -1.25
CA ALA A 75 22.70 17.35 0.06
C ALA A 75 23.47 16.24 0.79
N PHE A 76 23.89 15.18 0.08
CA PHE A 76 24.72 14.13 0.67
C PHE A 76 26.15 14.59 0.90
N ALA A 77 26.77 15.29 -0.06
CA ALA A 77 28.14 15.78 0.06
C ALA A 77 28.32 16.80 1.20
N LYS A 78 27.29 17.58 1.53
CA LYS A 78 27.32 18.61 2.57
C LYS A 78 26.65 18.20 3.89
N ASN A 79 26.22 16.94 4.01
CA ASN A 79 25.43 16.46 5.15
C ASN A 79 24.22 17.38 5.45
N SER A 80 23.52 17.82 4.39
CA SER A 80 22.43 18.80 4.44
C SER A 80 21.17 18.21 3.82
N LEU A 81 20.76 17.05 4.32
CA LEU A 81 19.57 16.35 3.85
C LEU A 81 18.31 17.22 3.91
N VAL A 82 18.17 18.08 4.92
CA VAL A 82 17.06 19.05 5.06
C VAL A 82 16.89 19.95 3.83
N SER A 83 17.94 20.19 3.04
CA SER A 83 17.83 20.94 1.78
C SER A 83 16.96 20.26 0.72
N LEU A 84 16.68 18.96 0.85
CA LEU A 84 15.80 18.19 -0.02
C LEU A 84 14.33 18.20 0.42
N ALA A 85 13.96 18.93 1.47
CA ALA A 85 12.58 18.95 1.98
C ALA A 85 11.53 19.50 0.98
N GLY A 86 11.97 20.12 -0.13
CA GLY A 86 11.12 20.52 -1.26
C GLY A 86 11.29 19.66 -2.52
N ALA A 87 12.00 18.52 -2.43
CA ALA A 87 12.33 17.68 -3.56
C ALA A 87 11.25 16.65 -3.87
N ALA A 88 10.43 16.21 -2.91
CA ALA A 88 9.41 15.19 -3.19
C ALA A 88 8.19 15.75 -3.94
N SER A 89 7.57 14.87 -4.73
CA SER A 89 6.33 15.13 -5.46
C SER A 89 5.23 15.62 -4.51
N PRO A 90 4.74 16.87 -4.66
CA PRO A 90 3.64 17.37 -3.85
C PRO A 90 2.39 16.49 -3.95
N GLU A 91 2.11 15.88 -5.10
CA GLU A 91 0.96 14.99 -5.23
C GLU A 91 1.10 13.66 -4.45
N GLU A 92 2.29 13.05 -4.36
CA GLU A 92 2.48 11.89 -3.47
C GLU A 92 2.34 12.26 -2.01
N LEU A 93 2.90 13.40 -1.62
CA LEU A 93 2.81 13.87 -0.24
C LEU A 93 1.35 14.14 0.14
N ASN A 94 0.61 14.79 -0.75
CA ASN A 94 -0.81 15.07 -0.55
C ASN A 94 -1.60 13.75 -0.44
N ALA A 95 -1.41 12.79 -1.35
CA ALA A 95 -2.09 11.49 -1.28
C ALA A 95 -1.76 10.71 0.00
N ALA A 96 -0.49 10.69 0.42
CA ALA A 96 -0.02 9.97 1.61
C ALA A 96 -0.48 10.59 2.94
N THR A 97 -0.75 11.90 2.97
CA THR A 97 -1.06 12.64 4.22
C THR A 97 -2.48 13.18 4.31
N ALA A 98 -3.26 13.16 3.22
CA ALA A 98 -4.62 13.74 3.20
C ALA A 98 -5.52 13.24 4.33
N TRP A 99 -5.41 11.95 4.70
CA TRP A 99 -6.19 11.32 5.77
C TRP A 99 -5.97 11.98 7.14
N GLN A 100 -4.81 12.59 7.38
CA GLN A 100 -4.49 13.23 8.66
C GLN A 100 -5.42 14.40 8.98
N LYS A 101 -5.99 15.07 7.96
CA LYS A 101 -6.95 16.17 8.17
C LYS A 101 -8.24 15.72 8.87
N ASP A 102 -8.65 14.49 8.59
CA ASP A 102 -9.87 13.89 9.14
C ASP A 102 -9.59 12.98 10.35
N TYR A 103 -8.31 12.81 10.69
CA TYR A 103 -7.88 12.04 11.83
C TYR A 103 -8.24 12.78 13.13
N LYS A 104 -9.15 12.16 13.91
CA LYS A 104 -9.47 12.62 15.27
C LYS A 104 -8.77 11.69 16.26
N HIS A 105 -7.76 12.24 16.94
CA HIS A 105 -7.08 11.56 18.04
C HIS A 105 -8.10 11.18 19.13
N ASN A 106 -8.10 9.90 19.51
CA ASN A 106 -8.95 9.36 20.57
C ASN A 106 -8.06 8.68 21.60
N GLY A 107 -8.35 8.86 22.89
CA GLY A 107 -7.74 8.05 23.95
C GLY A 107 -6.21 8.10 24.02
N GLY A 108 -5.60 9.26 23.75
CA GLY A 108 -4.14 9.47 23.83
C GLY A 108 -3.36 9.14 22.55
N THR A 109 -3.95 8.41 21.60
CA THR A 109 -3.25 7.97 20.38
C THR A 109 -3.29 9.02 19.26
N ASP A 110 -2.12 9.46 18.82
CA ASP A 110 -1.87 10.41 17.75
C ASP A 110 -0.75 9.93 16.80
N TRP A 111 -1.10 9.08 15.83
CA TRP A 111 -0.17 8.55 14.82
C TRP A 111 0.41 9.62 13.88
N SER A 112 -0.16 10.82 13.84
CA SER A 112 0.40 11.91 13.02
C SER A 112 1.80 12.33 13.51
N LYS A 113 2.08 12.16 14.81
CA LYS A 113 3.38 12.48 15.43
C LYS A 113 4.54 11.65 14.89
N LEU A 114 4.29 10.44 14.38
CA LEU A 114 5.34 9.63 13.73
C LEU A 114 5.89 10.26 12.46
N MET A 115 5.14 11.16 11.85
CA MET A 115 5.50 11.81 10.59
C MET A 115 5.52 13.33 10.70
N ASP A 116 5.55 13.86 11.92
CA ASP A 116 5.68 15.29 12.13
C ASP A 116 7.13 15.76 11.87
N LEU A 117 7.30 17.07 11.73
CA LEU A 117 8.62 17.65 11.48
C LEU A 117 9.67 17.34 12.55
N LYS A 118 9.25 17.22 13.81
CA LYS A 118 10.15 16.94 14.93
C LYS A 118 10.64 15.50 14.83
N ALA A 119 9.74 14.55 14.59
CA ALA A 119 10.05 13.14 14.36
C ALA A 119 10.99 12.96 13.17
N LEU A 120 10.65 13.55 12.03
CA LEU A 120 11.48 13.47 10.83
C LEU A 120 12.87 14.07 11.06
N LYS A 121 12.96 15.21 11.73
CA LYS A 121 14.25 15.80 12.11
C LYS A 121 15.04 14.87 13.04
N ASP A 122 14.40 14.34 14.08
CA ASP A 122 15.04 13.46 15.05
C ASP A 122 15.60 12.20 14.37
N TYR A 123 14.89 11.66 13.36
CA TYR A 123 15.33 10.51 12.56
C TYR A 123 16.53 10.87 11.67
N VAL A 124 16.46 12.00 10.98
CA VAL A 124 17.54 12.48 10.10
C VAL A 124 18.81 12.78 10.88
N ASP A 125 18.70 13.34 12.10
CA ASP A 125 19.84 13.61 12.98
C ASP A 125 20.58 12.32 13.42
N GLN A 126 19.93 11.15 13.28
CA GLN A 126 20.56 9.85 13.54
C GLN A 126 21.31 9.28 12.32
N ILE A 127 21.39 10.04 11.23
CA ILE A 127 22.12 9.68 10.01
C ILE A 127 23.27 10.65 9.87
N ASP A 128 24.50 10.15 10.01
CA ASP A 128 25.71 10.94 9.80
C ASP A 128 26.33 10.58 8.45
N ILE A 129 26.54 11.57 7.59
CA ILE A 129 27.20 11.40 6.31
C ILE A 129 28.57 12.07 6.42
N LYS A 130 29.60 11.27 6.71
CA LYS A 130 30.98 11.75 6.88
C LYS A 130 31.66 11.99 5.55
N LYS A 131 31.38 11.12 4.58
CA LYS A 131 31.85 11.24 3.20
C LYS A 131 30.74 10.76 2.27
N SER A 132 30.52 11.47 1.18
CA SER A 132 29.68 10.98 0.09
C SER A 132 30.20 11.53 -1.23
N GLU A 133 30.62 10.63 -2.10
CA GLU A 133 30.99 10.91 -3.48
C GLU A 133 30.07 10.08 -4.38
N MET A 134 29.25 10.76 -5.17
CA MET A 134 28.32 10.14 -6.11
C MET A 134 28.75 10.43 -7.54
N GLU A 135 28.68 9.41 -8.40
CA GLU A 135 28.62 9.59 -9.84
C GLU A 135 27.21 9.20 -10.28
N TYR A 136 26.58 10.08 -11.04
CA TYR A 136 25.22 9.88 -11.52
C TYR A 136 25.09 10.29 -12.98
N THR A 137 24.06 9.73 -13.61
CA THR A 137 23.63 10.09 -14.95
C THR A 137 22.17 10.53 -14.89
N VAL A 138 21.82 11.48 -15.74
CA VAL A 138 20.46 11.98 -15.87
C VAL A 138 19.99 11.65 -17.28
N ASP A 139 18.91 10.90 -17.38
CA ASP A 139 18.30 10.46 -18.63
C ASP A 139 16.86 10.96 -18.71
N THR A 140 16.65 12.01 -19.50
CA THR A 140 15.31 12.59 -19.69
C THR A 140 14.54 11.73 -20.67
N LYS A 141 13.56 10.97 -20.15
CA LYS A 141 12.78 10.02 -20.94
C LYS A 141 11.61 10.67 -21.66
N SER A 142 11.01 11.68 -21.03
CA SER A 142 9.93 12.49 -21.59
C SER A 142 9.94 13.90 -20.98
N ASP A 143 9.01 14.74 -21.40
CA ASP A 143 8.78 16.06 -20.81
C ASP A 143 8.28 15.99 -19.35
N GLN A 144 7.75 14.84 -18.94
CA GLN A 144 7.21 14.59 -17.59
C GLN A 144 8.08 13.68 -16.73
N VAL A 145 9.00 12.89 -17.30
CA VAL A 145 9.77 11.86 -16.57
C VAL A 145 11.25 11.89 -16.93
N ALA A 146 12.11 11.83 -15.92
CA ALA A 146 13.54 11.63 -16.08
C ALA A 146 14.10 10.68 -15.02
N LEU A 147 15.10 9.89 -15.40
CA LEU A 147 15.79 8.95 -14.52
C LEU A 147 17.10 9.57 -14.05
N ILE A 148 17.37 9.50 -12.75
CA ILE A 148 18.64 9.85 -12.14
C ILE A 148 19.26 8.54 -11.67
N THR A 149 20.19 8.00 -12.43
CA THR A 149 20.86 6.73 -12.10
C THR A 149 22.20 7.02 -11.45
N ILE A 150 22.30 6.69 -10.16
CA ILE A 150 23.54 6.70 -9.39
C ILE A 150 24.31 5.43 -9.73
N THR A 151 25.44 5.60 -10.42
CA THR A 151 26.28 4.50 -10.93
C THR A 151 27.48 4.21 -10.04
N LYS A 152 27.90 5.20 -9.26
CA LYS A 152 28.90 5.04 -8.21
C LYS A 152 28.43 5.83 -6.99
N TRP A 153 28.54 5.21 -5.83
CA TRP A 153 28.34 5.91 -4.57
C TRP A 153 29.32 5.37 -3.55
N GLU A 154 30.41 6.11 -3.35
CA GLU A 154 31.34 5.87 -2.25
C GLU A 154 30.94 6.77 -1.09
N GLY A 155 30.41 6.14 -0.05
CA GLY A 155 29.88 6.81 1.12
C GLY A 155 30.49 6.24 2.39
N ASP A 156 30.68 7.13 3.36
CA ASP A 156 30.77 6.79 4.77
C ASP A 156 29.52 7.35 5.43
N VAL A 157 28.44 6.58 5.31
CA VAL A 157 27.15 6.87 5.92
C VAL A 157 27.09 6.04 7.19
N GLU A 158 26.71 6.64 8.30
CA GLU A 158 26.52 5.97 9.58
C GLU A 158 25.08 6.17 10.02
N ILE A 159 24.33 5.08 10.17
CA ILE A 159 23.03 5.10 10.83
C ILE A 159 23.26 4.73 12.29
N LYS A 160 22.98 5.67 13.18
CA LYS A 160 23.16 5.52 14.62
C LYS A 160 22.08 4.58 15.19
N PRO A 161 22.44 3.64 16.09
CA PRO A 161 21.46 2.79 16.81
C PRO A 161 20.33 3.58 17.50
N GLU A 162 20.63 4.81 17.89
CA GLU A 162 19.71 5.79 18.48
C GLU A 162 18.52 6.11 17.56
N LEU A 163 18.60 5.80 16.25
CA LEU A 163 17.44 5.88 15.36
C LEU A 163 16.28 5.02 15.87
N ALA A 164 16.57 3.80 16.33
CA ALA A 164 15.55 2.92 16.90
C ALA A 164 14.97 3.51 18.19
N ASP A 165 15.79 4.17 19.02
CA ASP A 165 15.33 4.84 20.23
C ASP A 165 14.42 6.04 19.90
N LYS A 166 14.75 6.81 18.85
CA LYS A 166 13.92 7.93 18.38
C LYS A 166 12.61 7.46 17.77
N ILE A 167 12.61 6.42 16.94
CA ILE A 167 11.37 5.84 16.41
C ILE A 167 10.52 5.32 17.58
N ARG A 168 11.13 4.64 18.56
CA ARG A 168 10.45 4.15 19.77
C ARG A 168 9.82 5.27 20.60
N GLU A 169 10.55 6.37 20.81
CA GLU A 169 10.09 7.56 21.54
C GLU A 169 8.83 8.14 20.86
N HIS A 170 8.93 8.45 19.57
CA HIS A 170 7.83 9.00 18.79
C HIS A 170 6.66 8.01 18.63
N TYR A 171 6.92 6.71 18.53
CA TYR A 171 5.88 5.68 18.51
C TYR A 171 5.15 5.61 19.85
N LYS A 172 5.86 5.69 20.97
CA LYS A 172 5.23 5.72 22.31
C LYS A 172 4.40 7.00 22.50
N GLU A 173 4.93 8.15 22.09
CA GLU A 173 4.20 9.43 22.10
C GLU A 173 2.96 9.42 21.21
N ALA A 174 3.06 8.75 20.05
CA ALA A 174 1.97 8.55 19.12
C ALA A 174 0.96 7.51 19.62
N LYS A 175 1.39 6.46 20.32
CA LYS A 175 0.49 5.46 20.90
C LYS A 175 -0.31 6.04 22.05
N GLY A 176 0.31 6.91 22.87
CA GLY A 176 -0.31 7.49 24.07
C GLY A 176 -0.40 6.53 25.25
N SER A 177 0.14 5.33 25.13
CA SER A 177 0.21 4.29 26.16
C SER A 177 1.60 3.66 26.21
N ASP A 178 1.87 2.84 27.22
CA ASP A 178 3.10 2.05 27.25
C ASP A 178 3.14 1.03 26.10
N LEU A 179 4.37 0.68 25.72
CA LEU A 179 4.64 -0.32 24.69
C LEU A 179 4.38 -1.72 25.25
N THR A 180 3.85 -2.61 24.43
CA THR A 180 3.78 -4.03 24.76
C THR A 180 5.18 -4.65 24.78
N ALA A 181 5.29 -5.88 25.30
CA ALA A 181 6.54 -6.63 25.28
C ALA A 181 7.04 -6.86 23.84
N ASN A 182 6.14 -7.22 22.92
CA ASN A 182 6.47 -7.46 21.52
C ASN A 182 6.89 -6.18 20.78
N GLU A 183 6.22 -5.05 21.04
CA GLU A 183 6.60 -3.75 20.48
C GLU A 183 7.99 -3.33 20.97
N SER A 184 8.24 -3.47 22.28
CA SER A 184 9.55 -3.18 22.86
C SER A 184 10.64 -4.07 22.25
N GLN A 185 10.38 -5.37 22.11
CA GLN A 185 11.31 -6.31 21.50
C GLN A 185 11.56 -6.00 20.02
N ALA A 186 10.57 -5.51 19.28
CA ALA A 186 10.74 -5.10 17.89
C ALA A 186 11.71 -3.90 17.76
N PHE A 187 11.58 -2.89 18.63
CA PHE A 187 12.52 -1.77 18.67
C PHE A 187 13.92 -2.19 19.13
N ASP A 188 14.02 -3.06 20.13
CA ASP A 188 15.30 -3.59 20.60
C ASP A 188 16.00 -4.40 19.49
N LYS A 189 15.23 -5.18 18.72
CA LYS A 189 15.74 -5.91 17.55
C LYS A 189 16.18 -4.97 16.44
N MET A 190 15.40 -3.93 16.13
CA MET A 190 15.80 -2.90 15.16
C MET A 190 17.12 -2.25 15.57
N LYS A 191 17.25 -1.86 16.85
CA LYS A 191 18.48 -1.30 17.41
C LYS A 191 19.65 -2.26 17.26
N GLN A 192 19.44 -3.54 17.60
CA GLN A 192 20.45 -4.59 17.47
C GLN A 192 20.85 -4.82 16.01
N GLU A 193 19.91 -4.77 15.06
CA GLU A 193 20.19 -4.90 13.63
C GLU A 193 21.02 -3.74 13.10
N ILE A 194 20.75 -2.51 13.55
CA ILE A 194 21.56 -1.31 13.25
C ILE A 194 22.96 -1.46 13.86
N GLN A 195 23.07 -1.92 15.12
CA GLN A 195 24.35 -2.13 15.80
C GLN A 195 25.21 -3.23 15.20
N ASN A 196 24.59 -4.33 14.73
CA ASN A 196 25.27 -5.46 14.14
C ASN A 196 25.69 -5.20 12.69
N ASN A 197 25.05 -4.22 12.04
CA ASN A 197 25.36 -3.79 10.69
C ASN A 197 25.55 -2.27 10.65
N PRO A 198 26.49 -1.71 11.44
CA PRO A 198 26.77 -0.28 11.39
C PRO A 198 27.22 0.02 9.97
N VAL A 199 26.64 1.06 9.38
CA VAL A 199 26.63 1.23 7.92
C VAL A 199 28.06 1.30 7.34
N SER A 200 28.13 0.82 6.10
CA SER A 200 29.32 0.37 5.41
C SER A 200 30.13 1.54 4.87
N SER A 201 31.32 1.79 5.42
CA SER A 201 32.32 2.58 4.70
C SER A 201 32.64 1.87 3.38
N GLY A 202 32.42 2.56 2.25
CA GLY A 202 32.71 2.04 0.91
C GLY A 202 31.55 2.18 -0.07
N ASN A 203 31.36 1.16 -0.92
CA ASN A 203 30.35 1.21 -1.98
C ASN A 203 28.93 1.00 -1.41
N VAL A 204 28.16 2.09 -1.27
CA VAL A 204 26.77 2.11 -0.80
C VAL A 204 25.86 1.31 -1.75
N LEU A 205 26.20 1.26 -3.04
CA LEU A 205 25.41 0.57 -4.04
C LEU A 205 25.53 -0.96 -3.98
N LYS A 206 26.46 -1.53 -3.19
CA LYS A 206 26.70 -2.99 -3.10
C LYS A 206 25.45 -3.80 -2.75
N ASN A 207 24.49 -3.14 -2.10
CA ASN A 207 23.23 -3.73 -1.66
C ASN A 207 22.09 -3.50 -2.66
N PHE A 208 22.33 -2.92 -3.83
CA PHE A 208 21.31 -2.68 -4.85
C PHE A 208 21.49 -3.63 -6.05
N PRO A 209 20.40 -4.01 -6.74
CA PRO A 209 20.49 -4.72 -8.02
C PRO A 209 21.47 -4.04 -8.98
N ASN A 210 22.38 -4.82 -9.56
CA ASN A 210 23.43 -4.35 -10.47
C ASN A 210 24.36 -3.26 -9.91
N ASN A 211 24.42 -3.09 -8.60
CA ASN A 211 25.14 -2.00 -7.93
C ASN A 211 24.73 -0.62 -8.46
N LYS A 212 23.44 -0.41 -8.74
CA LYS A 212 22.89 0.87 -9.22
C LYS A 212 21.63 1.23 -8.43
N LEU A 213 21.46 2.52 -8.20
CA LEU A 213 20.22 3.10 -7.67
C LEU A 213 19.65 4.05 -8.73
N THR A 214 18.45 3.76 -9.22
CA THR A 214 17.74 4.66 -10.14
C THR A 214 16.62 5.35 -9.41
N LEU A 215 16.72 6.68 -9.34
CA LEU A 215 15.69 7.57 -8.83
C LEU A 215 14.86 8.10 -10.00
N VAL A 216 13.54 8.17 -9.82
CA VAL A 216 12.64 8.73 -10.85
C VAL A 216 12.23 10.12 -10.45
N SER A 217 12.46 11.07 -11.36
CA SER A 217 11.96 12.43 -11.24
C SER A 217 10.80 12.68 -12.18
N VAL A 218 9.82 13.42 -11.68
CA VAL A 218 8.56 13.75 -12.33
C VAL A 218 8.38 15.25 -12.39
N LYS A 219 7.69 15.73 -13.42
CA LYS A 219 7.36 17.14 -13.57
C LYS A 219 5.96 17.43 -13.05
N GLU A 220 5.84 18.37 -12.13
CA GLU A 220 4.57 18.86 -11.57
C GLU A 220 4.62 20.39 -11.54
N ASP A 221 3.59 21.08 -12.02
CA ASP A 221 3.51 22.55 -12.08
C ASP A 221 4.76 23.25 -12.65
N GLY A 222 5.36 22.65 -13.68
CA GLY A 222 6.54 23.20 -14.36
C GLY A 222 7.87 22.98 -13.65
N LYS A 223 7.90 22.26 -12.52
CA LYS A 223 9.10 21.95 -11.74
C LYS A 223 9.30 20.45 -11.60
N TRP A 224 10.53 20.06 -11.31
CA TRP A 224 10.95 18.67 -11.18
C TRP A 224 11.07 18.24 -9.72
N TYR A 225 10.49 17.08 -9.43
CA TYR A 225 10.41 16.48 -8.11
C TYR A 225 10.80 15.01 -8.17
N LEU A 226 11.26 14.45 -7.06
CA LEU A 226 11.44 13.02 -6.86
C LEU A 226 10.09 12.35 -6.63
N SER A 227 9.79 11.30 -7.41
CA SER A 227 8.66 10.41 -7.16
C SER A 227 9.17 9.16 -6.43
N GLY A 228 8.75 8.98 -5.19
CA GLY A 228 9.04 7.78 -4.41
C GLY A 228 8.36 6.56 -5.00
N TYR A 229 7.10 6.67 -5.43
CA TYR A 229 6.37 5.54 -5.99
C TYR A 229 6.96 5.06 -7.31
N MET A 230 7.30 5.97 -8.22
CA MET A 230 7.95 5.58 -9.48
C MET A 230 9.38 5.11 -9.27
N THR A 231 10.11 5.63 -8.27
CA THR A 231 11.46 5.13 -7.91
C THR A 231 11.40 3.67 -7.47
N VAL A 232 10.44 3.31 -6.61
CA VAL A 232 10.21 1.91 -6.22
C VAL A 232 9.81 1.08 -7.44
N ALA A 233 8.87 1.55 -8.26
CA ALA A 233 8.45 0.84 -9.46
C ALA A 233 9.60 0.60 -10.46
N GLU A 234 10.43 1.62 -10.72
CA GLU A 234 11.62 1.50 -11.58
C GLU A 234 12.60 0.45 -11.05
N GLN A 235 12.88 0.49 -9.74
CA GLN A 235 13.84 -0.40 -9.11
C GLN A 235 13.40 -1.87 -9.11
N PHE A 236 12.10 -2.14 -8.99
CA PHE A 236 11.56 -3.50 -8.82
C PHE A 236 10.82 -4.05 -10.04
N LEU A 237 10.15 -3.21 -10.82
CA LEU A 237 9.36 -3.61 -11.99
C LEU A 237 10.07 -3.30 -13.32
N GLY A 238 10.96 -2.30 -13.35
CA GLY A 238 11.75 -1.92 -14.54
C GLY A 238 12.84 -2.93 -14.95
N THR A 239 13.05 -4.00 -14.17
CA THR A 239 14.06 -5.04 -14.43
C THR A 239 13.52 -6.26 -15.18
N GLY A 240 12.23 -6.26 -15.54
CA GLY A 240 11.57 -7.33 -16.31
C GLY A 240 11.86 -7.30 -17.82
N SER A 241 11.33 -8.28 -18.56
CA SER A 241 11.53 -8.42 -20.02
C SER A 241 10.80 -7.36 -20.86
N ALA A 242 9.81 -6.68 -20.30
CA ALA A 242 9.11 -5.60 -20.97
C ALA A 242 9.59 -4.24 -20.45
N GLN A 243 9.93 -3.36 -21.38
CA GLN A 243 10.46 -2.03 -21.09
C GLN A 243 9.34 -1.11 -20.56
N PRO A 244 9.64 -0.22 -19.61
CA PRO A 244 8.69 0.82 -19.17
C PRO A 244 8.29 1.77 -20.32
N ASN A 245 7.03 2.20 -20.31
CA ASN A 245 6.46 3.14 -21.27
C ASN A 245 6.56 4.59 -20.76
N TYR A 246 7.76 5.17 -20.78
CA TYR A 246 7.96 6.56 -20.33
C TYR A 246 7.26 7.61 -21.21
N SER A 247 6.79 7.23 -22.39
CA SER A 247 5.99 8.07 -23.30
C SER A 247 4.49 8.04 -23.01
N ALA A 248 4.04 7.30 -21.98
CA ALA A 248 2.62 7.25 -21.64
C ALA A 248 2.10 8.62 -21.22
N ASN A 249 0.92 9.00 -21.71
CA ASN A 249 0.22 10.21 -21.28
C ASN A 249 -0.55 9.93 -19.99
N PHE A 250 -0.05 10.38 -18.85
CA PHE A 250 -0.73 10.25 -17.56
C PHE A 250 -1.20 11.60 -16.98
N THR A 251 -0.81 12.73 -17.56
CA THR A 251 -1.15 14.06 -17.04
C THR A 251 -2.43 14.61 -17.66
N ASP A 252 -2.62 14.43 -18.96
CA ASP A 252 -3.78 14.95 -19.69
C ASP A 252 -4.73 13.80 -20.06
N VAL A 253 -5.32 13.19 -19.02
CA VAL A 253 -6.33 12.15 -19.19
C VAL A 253 -7.62 12.51 -18.49
N LYS A 254 -8.72 12.30 -19.19
CA LYS A 254 -10.07 12.62 -18.70
C LYS A 254 -10.51 11.61 -17.64
N GLY A 255 -10.80 12.12 -16.44
CA GLY A 255 -11.39 11.37 -15.35
C GLY A 255 -12.88 11.09 -15.53
N ALA A 256 -13.48 10.53 -14.49
CA ALA A 256 -14.90 10.27 -14.44
C ALA A 256 -15.71 11.54 -14.12
N SER A 257 -17.01 11.55 -14.42
CA SER A 257 -17.90 12.66 -14.09
C SER A 257 -18.41 12.63 -12.64
N SER A 258 -18.27 11.49 -11.96
CA SER A 258 -18.63 11.33 -10.55
C SER A 258 -17.69 10.36 -9.81
N PRO A 259 -17.68 10.39 -8.46
CA PRO A 259 -16.98 9.39 -7.63
C PRO A 259 -17.33 7.95 -8.01
N GLU A 260 -18.63 7.67 -8.16
CA GLU A 260 -19.16 6.35 -8.48
C GLU A 260 -18.73 5.90 -9.86
N GLU A 261 -18.71 6.80 -10.84
CA GLU A 261 -18.21 6.51 -12.18
C GLU A 261 -16.70 6.23 -12.17
N ALA A 262 -15.92 6.87 -11.30
CA ALA A 262 -14.49 6.57 -11.19
C ALA A 262 -14.26 5.11 -10.76
N VAL A 263 -14.99 4.65 -9.75
CA VAL A 263 -14.89 3.28 -9.23
C VAL A 263 -15.46 2.26 -10.22
N SER A 264 -16.70 2.47 -10.65
CA SER A 264 -17.36 1.53 -11.58
C SER A 264 -16.63 1.46 -12.92
N GLY A 265 -16.20 2.60 -13.46
CA GLY A 265 -15.46 2.68 -14.72
C GLY A 265 -14.12 1.95 -14.67
N MET A 266 -13.34 2.11 -13.59
CA MET A 266 -12.09 1.38 -13.41
C MET A 266 -12.32 -0.14 -13.37
N VAL A 267 -13.30 -0.59 -12.59
CA VAL A 267 -13.61 -2.02 -12.43
C VAL A 267 -14.17 -2.59 -13.74
N ASP A 268 -15.02 -1.85 -14.43
CA ASP A 268 -15.58 -2.26 -15.72
C ASP A 268 -14.49 -2.35 -16.79
N ALA A 269 -13.55 -1.41 -16.84
CA ALA A 269 -12.41 -1.45 -17.76
C ALA A 269 -11.53 -2.68 -17.51
N LEU A 270 -11.20 -2.98 -16.25
CA LEU A 270 -10.48 -4.19 -15.87
C LEU A 270 -11.26 -5.45 -16.26
N ARG A 271 -12.56 -5.54 -15.93
CA ARG A 271 -13.41 -6.70 -16.28
C ARG A 271 -13.48 -6.93 -17.79
N ASN A 272 -13.49 -5.85 -18.57
CA ASN A 272 -13.53 -5.90 -20.03
C ASN A 272 -12.17 -6.23 -20.67
N GLY A 273 -11.17 -6.61 -19.86
CA GLY A 273 -9.85 -7.04 -20.31
C GLY A 273 -8.81 -5.94 -20.40
N GLY A 274 -9.12 -4.72 -19.93
CA GLY A 274 -8.15 -3.64 -19.80
C GLY A 274 -7.02 -4.04 -18.86
N SER A 275 -5.78 -3.74 -19.24
CA SER A 275 -4.63 -3.89 -18.34
C SER A 275 -4.49 -2.65 -17.48
N ILE A 276 -3.87 -2.78 -16.31
CA ILE A 276 -3.57 -1.63 -15.43
C ILE A 276 -2.79 -0.55 -16.17
N GLY A 277 -1.93 -0.92 -17.14
CA GLY A 277 -1.18 0.04 -17.95
C GLY A 277 -1.91 0.59 -19.18
N SER A 278 -3.17 0.21 -19.42
CA SER A 278 -3.98 0.77 -20.48
C SER A 278 -4.69 2.05 -20.02
N GLU A 279 -4.82 3.03 -20.92
CA GLU A 279 -5.47 4.32 -20.61
C GLU A 279 -6.91 4.12 -20.16
N ASP A 280 -7.61 3.13 -20.72
CA ASP A 280 -8.96 2.75 -20.32
C ASP A 280 -9.09 2.45 -18.82
N VAL A 281 -8.01 1.99 -18.17
CA VAL A 281 -7.95 1.70 -16.74
C VAL A 281 -7.27 2.83 -15.98
N TYR A 282 -6.04 3.21 -16.33
CA TYR A 282 -5.27 4.13 -15.49
C TYR A 282 -5.85 5.54 -15.47
N ARG A 283 -6.65 5.96 -16.47
CA ARG A 283 -7.33 7.27 -16.44
C ARG A 283 -8.22 7.46 -15.22
N TYR A 284 -8.66 6.36 -14.60
CA TYR A 284 -9.44 6.40 -13.36
C TYR A 284 -8.59 6.47 -12.11
N LEU A 285 -7.26 6.37 -12.18
CA LEU A 285 -6.39 6.44 -11.00
C LEU A 285 -6.00 7.89 -10.69
N ASP A 286 -5.80 8.21 -9.42
CA ASP A 286 -5.17 9.46 -8.95
C ASP A 286 -3.74 9.58 -9.51
N LEU A 287 -3.23 10.80 -9.70
CA LEU A 287 -2.00 11.07 -10.44
C LEU A 287 -0.78 10.23 -9.96
N PRO A 288 -0.52 10.10 -8.64
CA PRO A 288 0.61 9.30 -8.14
C PRO A 288 0.57 7.84 -8.57
N GLU A 289 -0.59 7.19 -8.52
CA GLU A 289 -0.78 5.80 -8.93
C GLU A 289 -0.90 5.66 -10.45
N ARG A 290 -1.55 6.63 -11.09
CA ARG A 290 -1.75 6.69 -12.54
C ARG A 290 -0.45 6.67 -13.31
N ARG A 291 0.55 7.48 -12.90
CA ARG A 291 1.86 7.49 -13.57
C ARG A 291 2.61 6.17 -13.42
N VAL A 292 2.49 5.51 -12.26
CA VAL A 292 3.09 4.18 -12.05
C VAL A 292 2.41 3.16 -12.95
N ALA A 293 1.08 3.17 -12.99
CA ALA A 293 0.29 2.30 -13.84
C ALA A 293 0.59 2.53 -15.34
N ALA A 294 0.59 3.78 -15.80
CA ALA A 294 0.82 4.13 -17.19
C ALA A 294 2.23 3.76 -17.68
N VAL A 295 3.26 4.00 -16.86
CA VAL A 295 4.66 3.75 -17.24
C VAL A 295 5.06 2.29 -17.03
N TYR A 296 4.64 1.65 -15.95
CA TYR A 296 5.12 0.31 -15.57
C TYR A 296 4.05 -0.79 -15.69
N GLY A 297 2.77 -0.44 -15.79
CA GLY A 297 1.66 -1.40 -15.81
C GLY A 297 1.51 -2.19 -17.12
N GLY A 298 2.15 -1.75 -18.20
CA GLY A 298 2.20 -2.48 -19.48
C GLY A 298 3.27 -3.58 -19.53
N GLY A 299 4.16 -3.63 -18.54
CA GLY A 299 5.40 -4.42 -18.55
C GLY A 299 5.26 -5.93 -18.26
N SER A 300 4.06 -6.51 -18.34
CA SER A 300 3.89 -7.94 -18.13
C SER A 300 3.05 -8.57 -19.23
N SER A 301 3.73 -8.93 -20.33
CA SER A 301 3.27 -9.98 -21.25
C SER A 301 3.24 -11.38 -20.61
N SER A 302 3.32 -11.48 -19.27
CA SER A 302 3.29 -12.73 -18.50
C SER A 302 2.37 -12.70 -17.27
N SER A 303 1.51 -11.69 -17.07
CA SER A 303 0.47 -11.81 -16.04
C SER A 303 -0.64 -12.74 -16.57
N GLY A 304 -0.55 -14.00 -16.19
CA GLY A 304 -1.66 -14.97 -16.25
C GLY A 304 -2.92 -14.54 -15.48
N TYR A 305 -2.93 -13.31 -14.93
CA TYR A 305 -4.12 -12.58 -14.51
C TYR A 305 -4.57 -11.64 -15.61
N SER A 306 -4.78 -12.20 -16.79
CA SER A 306 -5.68 -11.55 -17.74
C SER A 306 -7.07 -11.60 -17.12
N ALA A 307 -7.66 -10.44 -16.82
CA ALA A 307 -9.10 -10.34 -16.58
C ALA A 307 -9.93 -10.74 -17.83
N SER A 308 -9.29 -11.21 -18.92
CA SER A 308 -9.93 -11.98 -19.98
C SER A 308 -10.65 -13.23 -19.45
N GLY A 309 -10.28 -13.75 -18.27
CA GLY A 309 -11.08 -14.75 -17.55
C GLY A 309 -12.33 -14.20 -16.84
N MET A 310 -12.38 -12.91 -16.52
CA MET A 310 -13.53 -12.23 -15.90
C MET A 310 -14.53 -11.70 -16.94
N GLY A 311 -14.05 -11.21 -18.08
CA GLY A 311 -14.90 -10.79 -19.20
C GLY A 311 -15.58 -11.97 -19.93
N GLY A 312 -15.02 -13.18 -19.81
CA GLY A 312 -15.58 -14.41 -20.39
C GLY A 312 -16.43 -15.28 -19.45
N SER A 313 -16.50 -14.98 -18.14
CA SER A 313 -17.08 -15.90 -17.13
C SER A 313 -18.52 -15.59 -16.70
N GLY A 314 -19.25 -14.73 -17.42
CA GLY A 314 -20.64 -14.45 -17.09
C GLY A 314 -20.83 -13.72 -15.75
N VAL A 315 -19.82 -12.97 -15.30
CA VAL A 315 -19.93 -12.07 -14.14
C VAL A 315 -20.68 -10.81 -14.56
N GLN A 316 -21.88 -10.61 -14.03
CA GLN A 316 -22.69 -9.42 -14.24
C GLN A 316 -22.65 -8.55 -12.98
N VAL A 317 -22.28 -7.29 -13.13
CA VAL A 317 -22.31 -6.31 -12.05
C VAL A 317 -23.39 -5.27 -12.36
N THR A 318 -24.34 -5.11 -11.46
CA THR A 318 -25.30 -4.01 -11.46
C THR A 318 -24.87 -3.04 -10.36
N TRP A 319 -24.29 -1.91 -10.76
CA TRP A 319 -23.78 -0.91 -9.83
C TRP A 319 -24.93 -0.20 -9.12
N GLY A 320 -24.85 -0.18 -7.79
CA GLY A 320 -25.71 0.60 -6.91
C GLY A 320 -24.85 1.44 -5.97
N LEU A 321 -23.71 1.93 -6.47
CA LEU A 321 -22.72 2.66 -5.69
C LEU A 321 -23.29 3.95 -5.11
N SER A 322 -22.78 4.34 -3.95
CA SER A 322 -23.11 5.61 -3.29
C SER A 322 -21.84 6.23 -2.74
N SER A 323 -21.73 7.56 -2.76
CA SER A 323 -20.59 8.26 -2.18
C SER A 323 -20.92 9.15 -0.99
N THR A 324 -19.98 9.22 -0.06
CA THR A 324 -19.98 10.15 1.08
C THR A 324 -18.84 11.15 0.90
N LYS A 325 -19.16 12.45 0.89
CA LYS A 325 -18.14 13.50 0.81
C LYS A 325 -17.32 13.58 2.09
N VAL A 326 -16.00 13.69 1.94
CA VAL A 326 -15.03 13.82 3.03
C VAL A 326 -13.98 14.87 2.70
N SER A 327 -13.03 15.14 3.61
CA SER A 327 -11.98 16.11 3.33
C SER A 327 -11.08 15.61 2.20
N GLY A 328 -10.99 16.41 1.14
CA GLY A 328 -10.13 16.09 -0.01
C GLY A 328 -10.68 15.05 -0.98
N GLY A 329 -11.97 14.69 -0.91
CA GLY A 329 -12.58 13.77 -1.87
C GLY A 329 -13.92 13.19 -1.45
N ALA A 330 -14.22 11.99 -1.93
CA ALA A 330 -15.42 11.23 -1.59
C ALA A 330 -15.10 9.74 -1.41
N ILE A 331 -15.77 9.09 -0.48
CA ILE A 331 -15.67 7.65 -0.22
C ILE A 331 -16.84 6.98 -0.93
N VAL A 332 -16.55 6.05 -1.83
CA VAL A 332 -17.54 5.30 -2.59
C VAL A 332 -17.76 3.94 -1.93
N ASN A 333 -18.99 3.72 -1.45
CA ASN A 333 -19.44 2.47 -0.86
C ASN A 333 -20.20 1.63 -1.90
N LEU A 334 -20.36 0.33 -1.60
CA LEU A 334 -21.02 -0.61 -2.52
C LEU A 334 -22.55 -0.42 -2.60
N GLY A 335 -23.16 0.30 -1.65
CA GLY A 335 -24.57 0.70 -1.69
C GLY A 335 -25.51 -0.47 -1.97
N THR A 336 -26.22 -0.43 -3.10
CA THR A 336 -27.15 -1.49 -3.56
C THR A 336 -26.58 -2.36 -4.69
N THR A 337 -25.26 -2.41 -4.81
CA THR A 337 -24.58 -3.16 -5.89
C THR A 337 -24.93 -4.64 -5.85
N SER A 338 -25.16 -5.23 -7.02
CA SER A 338 -25.37 -6.67 -7.18
C SER A 338 -24.35 -7.27 -8.13
N ILE A 339 -23.77 -8.41 -7.75
CA ILE A 339 -22.79 -9.17 -8.54
C ILE A 339 -23.34 -10.57 -8.73
N THR A 340 -23.52 -10.99 -9.97
CA THR A 340 -24.00 -12.35 -10.32
C THR A 340 -22.92 -13.08 -11.10
N MET A 341 -22.62 -14.33 -10.73
CA MET A 341 -21.69 -15.22 -11.42
C MET A 341 -22.32 -16.62 -11.54
N GLY A 342 -22.97 -16.89 -12.67
CA GLY A 342 -23.73 -18.13 -12.84
C GLY A 342 -24.84 -18.27 -11.79
N GLN A 343 -24.76 -19.30 -10.93
CA GLN A 343 -25.71 -19.53 -9.84
C GLN A 343 -25.35 -18.82 -8.53
N TYR A 344 -24.19 -18.15 -8.48
CA TYR A 344 -23.76 -17.35 -7.33
C TYR A 344 -24.26 -15.92 -7.49
N LYS A 345 -24.75 -15.32 -6.41
CA LYS A 345 -25.21 -13.94 -6.38
C LYS A 345 -24.77 -13.27 -5.09
N VAL A 346 -24.25 -12.06 -5.18
CA VAL A 346 -23.84 -11.22 -4.05
C VAL A 346 -24.61 -9.92 -4.17
N GLU A 347 -25.33 -9.53 -3.13
CA GLU A 347 -26.16 -8.32 -3.10
C GLU A 347 -25.79 -7.49 -1.90
N PHE A 348 -25.35 -6.26 -2.15
CA PHE A 348 -25.17 -5.25 -1.13
C PHE A 348 -26.50 -4.51 -0.94
N ASN A 349 -26.81 -4.16 0.31
CA ASN A 349 -27.92 -3.28 0.64
C ASN A 349 -27.48 -2.40 1.82
N GLY A 350 -26.74 -1.35 1.48
CA GLY A 350 -26.07 -0.47 2.43
C GLY A 350 -25.11 -1.26 3.31
N ASP A 351 -25.48 -1.41 4.57
CA ASP A 351 -24.73 -2.06 5.65
C ASP A 351 -24.75 -3.60 5.60
N SER A 352 -25.59 -4.17 4.73
CA SER A 352 -25.78 -5.62 4.66
C SER A 352 -25.29 -6.21 3.34
N LEU A 353 -24.84 -7.46 3.42
CA LEU A 353 -24.44 -8.28 2.30
C LEU A 353 -25.25 -9.57 2.33
N THR A 354 -25.88 -9.90 1.21
CA THR A 354 -26.55 -11.18 0.99
C THR A 354 -25.80 -11.99 -0.06
N VAL A 355 -25.34 -13.18 0.30
CA VAL A 355 -24.69 -14.13 -0.59
C VAL A 355 -25.63 -15.30 -0.84
N SER A 356 -25.96 -15.55 -2.11
CA SER A 356 -26.71 -16.71 -2.57
C SER A 356 -25.81 -17.64 -3.38
N TYR A 357 -25.86 -18.94 -3.09
CA TYR A 357 -25.03 -19.95 -3.74
C TYR A 357 -25.80 -21.27 -3.93
N PRO A 358 -25.44 -22.08 -4.94
CA PRO A 358 -26.01 -23.40 -5.12
C PRO A 358 -25.49 -24.35 -4.05
N ASP A 359 -26.42 -25.06 -3.39
CA ASP A 359 -26.15 -26.17 -2.49
C ASP A 359 -26.69 -27.44 -3.13
N THR A 360 -25.79 -28.36 -3.49
CA THR A 360 -26.14 -29.63 -4.12
C THR A 360 -26.02 -30.74 -3.09
N ASP A 361 -27.16 -31.34 -2.75
CA ASP A 361 -27.18 -32.53 -1.93
C ASP A 361 -26.60 -33.71 -2.73
N THR A 362 -25.42 -34.17 -2.32
CA THR A 362 -24.69 -35.25 -3.00
C THR A 362 -25.39 -36.60 -2.92
N ARG A 363 -26.39 -36.77 -2.04
CA ARG A 363 -27.18 -38.00 -1.92
C ARG A 363 -28.40 -38.01 -2.82
N THR A 364 -29.02 -36.85 -3.04
CA THR A 364 -30.25 -36.72 -3.85
C THR A 364 -30.00 -36.09 -5.21
N PHE A 365 -28.79 -35.61 -5.48
CA PHE A 365 -28.40 -34.83 -6.67
C PHE A 365 -29.30 -33.60 -6.92
N ARG A 366 -29.98 -33.12 -5.87
CA ARG A 366 -30.86 -31.95 -5.94
C ARG A 366 -30.07 -30.70 -5.58
N THR A 367 -30.09 -29.72 -6.47
CA THR A 367 -29.53 -28.39 -6.22
C THR A 367 -30.62 -27.46 -5.70
N THR A 368 -30.34 -26.78 -4.59
CA THR A 368 -31.17 -25.71 -4.04
C THR A 368 -30.33 -24.45 -3.88
N THR A 369 -30.95 -23.28 -3.83
CA THR A 369 -30.22 -22.05 -3.52
C THR A 369 -30.24 -21.83 -2.02
N LYS A 370 -29.06 -21.71 -1.41
CA LYS A 370 -28.89 -21.22 -0.05
C LYS A 370 -28.54 -19.74 -0.08
N THR A 371 -29.00 -19.02 0.93
CA THR A 371 -28.77 -17.58 1.09
C THR A 371 -28.29 -17.30 2.50
N MET A 372 -27.25 -16.48 2.63
CA MET A 372 -26.70 -16.00 3.89
C MET A 372 -26.67 -14.47 3.85
N THR A 373 -27.18 -13.83 4.90
CA THR A 373 -27.15 -12.37 5.04
C THR A 373 -26.30 -11.99 6.23
N THR A 374 -25.35 -11.07 6.01
CA THR A 374 -24.44 -10.55 7.01
C THR A 374 -24.56 -9.03 7.06
N ASN A 375 -24.82 -8.47 8.25
CA ASN A 375 -24.56 -7.05 8.48
C ASN A 375 -23.05 -6.89 8.73
N TYR A 376 -22.32 -6.44 7.72
CA TYR A 376 -20.85 -6.42 7.77
C TYR A 376 -20.32 -5.16 8.47
N THR A 377 -21.14 -4.12 8.58
CA THR A 377 -20.79 -2.86 9.27
C THR A 377 -21.26 -2.82 10.73
N GLU A 378 -21.94 -3.86 11.21
CA GLU A 378 -22.39 -3.97 12.60
C GLU A 378 -21.22 -3.79 13.58
N GLY A 379 -21.36 -2.84 14.51
CA GLY A 379 -20.35 -2.51 15.51
C GLY A 379 -19.29 -1.48 15.05
N LEU A 380 -19.32 -1.04 13.79
CA LEU A 380 -18.51 0.08 13.31
C LEU A 380 -19.09 1.42 13.81
N VAL A 381 -18.21 2.34 14.21
CA VAL A 381 -18.57 3.69 14.68
C VAL A 381 -18.74 4.67 13.51
N ASN A 382 -18.03 4.40 12.42
CA ASN A 382 -17.98 5.24 11.23
C ASN A 382 -18.00 4.38 9.95
N PRO A 383 -19.07 3.59 9.74
CA PRO A 383 -19.18 2.64 8.63
C PRO A 383 -19.13 3.30 7.25
N GLU A 384 -19.47 4.59 7.15
CA GLU A 384 -19.35 5.37 5.92
C GLU A 384 -17.92 5.43 5.38
N ARG A 385 -16.91 5.21 6.25
CA ARG A 385 -15.51 5.15 5.85
C ARG A 385 -15.12 3.84 5.15
N LEU A 386 -15.96 2.82 5.18
CA LEU A 386 -15.68 1.55 4.53
C LEU A 386 -15.99 1.64 3.01
N GLY A 387 -15.03 2.09 2.23
CA GLY A 387 -15.19 2.25 0.78
C GLY A 387 -13.91 2.66 0.07
N VAL A 388 -14.02 2.89 -1.23
CA VAL A 388 -12.92 3.33 -2.10
C VAL A 388 -12.84 4.84 -2.08
N PHE A 389 -11.67 5.40 -1.81
CA PHE A 389 -11.47 6.85 -1.83
C PHE A 389 -11.31 7.34 -3.26
N THR A 390 -12.03 8.42 -3.58
CA THR A 390 -11.94 9.13 -4.84
C THR A 390 -11.60 10.60 -4.62
N VAL A 391 -10.81 11.17 -5.50
CA VAL A 391 -10.39 12.58 -5.50
C VAL A 391 -10.85 13.22 -6.80
N GLU A 392 -11.15 14.51 -6.74
CA GLU A 392 -11.51 15.33 -7.90
C GLU A 392 -10.34 16.26 -8.22
N ASP A 393 -9.87 16.24 -9.47
CA ASP A 393 -8.92 17.20 -10.02
C ASP A 393 -9.56 17.99 -11.19
N ALA A 394 -8.76 18.76 -11.94
CA ALA A 394 -9.25 19.55 -13.06
C ALA A 394 -9.84 18.72 -14.23
N ASN A 395 -9.48 17.44 -14.31
CA ASN A 395 -9.84 16.51 -15.38
C ASN A 395 -10.95 15.52 -14.98
N GLY A 396 -11.35 15.49 -13.71
CA GLY A 396 -12.51 14.74 -13.23
C GLY A 396 -12.24 13.96 -11.94
N TRP A 397 -13.05 12.93 -11.72
CA TRP A 397 -12.97 12.05 -10.56
C TRP A 397 -12.08 10.84 -10.81
N HIS A 398 -11.26 10.52 -9.80
CA HIS A 398 -10.25 9.47 -9.85
C HIS A 398 -10.21 8.67 -8.54
N VAL A 399 -9.98 7.37 -8.63
CA VAL A 399 -9.69 6.43 -7.54
C VAL A 399 -8.27 6.64 -7.02
N SER A 400 -8.13 6.87 -5.71
CA SER A 400 -6.84 6.90 -5.04
C SER A 400 -6.69 5.70 -4.11
N LEU A 401 -5.74 4.82 -4.42
CA LEU A 401 -5.48 3.63 -3.62
C LEU A 401 -4.77 4.00 -2.32
N VAL A 402 -3.84 4.96 -2.38
CA VAL A 402 -3.11 5.46 -1.22
C VAL A 402 -4.07 6.13 -0.24
N ARG A 403 -4.97 7.00 -0.73
CA ARG A 403 -5.97 7.64 0.14
C ARG A 403 -7.02 6.65 0.63
N THR A 404 -7.31 5.58 -0.12
CA THR A 404 -8.17 4.48 0.34
C THR A 404 -7.57 3.83 1.59
N ILE A 405 -6.28 3.48 1.56
CA ILE A 405 -5.58 2.94 2.73
C ILE A 405 -5.60 3.93 3.90
N GLY A 406 -5.27 5.20 3.62
CA GLY A 406 -5.31 6.26 4.64
C GLY A 406 -6.69 6.43 5.27
N ASN A 407 -7.76 6.32 4.48
CA ASN A 407 -9.13 6.38 4.98
C ASN A 407 -9.53 5.14 5.78
N LEU A 408 -9.07 3.94 5.41
CA LEU A 408 -9.28 2.73 6.22
C LEU A 408 -8.56 2.81 7.57
N ASN A 409 -7.45 3.55 7.67
CA ASN A 409 -6.81 3.86 8.95
C ASN A 409 -7.65 4.80 9.84
N LEU A 410 -8.74 5.37 9.34
CA LEU A 410 -9.70 6.13 10.13
C LEU A 410 -10.88 5.28 10.59
N LEU A 411 -11.01 4.04 10.10
CA LEU A 411 -12.10 3.14 10.45
C LEU A 411 -12.01 2.72 11.92
N ALA A 412 -13.15 2.67 12.59
CA ALA A 412 -13.25 2.36 14.00
C ALA A 412 -14.46 1.47 14.29
N ALA A 413 -14.30 0.59 15.26
CA ALA A 413 -15.39 -0.13 15.90
C ALA A 413 -15.57 0.33 17.35
N SER A 414 -16.73 0.01 17.94
CA SER A 414 -16.93 0.18 19.36
C SER A 414 -16.13 -0.86 20.14
N ASP A 415 -15.65 -0.49 21.32
CA ASP A 415 -14.88 -1.39 22.20
C ASP A 415 -15.66 -2.67 22.51
N ASP A 416 -16.98 -2.57 22.69
CA ASP A 416 -17.87 -3.71 22.89
C ASP A 416 -17.89 -4.65 21.68
N ALA A 417 -17.97 -4.10 20.46
CA ALA A 417 -17.94 -4.91 19.24
C ALA A 417 -16.58 -5.59 19.06
N VAL A 418 -15.49 -4.89 19.36
CA VAL A 418 -14.13 -5.46 19.33
C VAL A 418 -14.00 -6.62 20.33
N ASN A 419 -14.45 -6.42 21.58
CA ASN A 419 -14.42 -7.47 22.60
C ASN A 419 -15.21 -8.70 22.17
N GLN A 420 -16.43 -8.50 21.64
CA GLN A 420 -17.25 -9.59 21.10
C GLN A 420 -16.58 -10.30 19.92
N ALA A 421 -15.96 -9.55 19.01
CA ALA A 421 -15.27 -10.13 17.85
C ALA A 421 -14.10 -11.01 18.28
N ILE A 422 -13.31 -10.56 19.25
CA ILE A 422 -12.19 -11.31 19.79
C ILE A 422 -12.68 -12.56 20.50
N ASP A 423 -13.64 -12.45 21.40
CA ASP A 423 -14.20 -13.60 22.11
C ASP A 423 -14.80 -14.63 21.14
N GLY A 424 -15.51 -14.14 20.13
CA GLY A 424 -16.12 -14.92 19.07
C GLY A 424 -15.11 -15.66 18.21
N LEU A 425 -14.13 -14.96 17.65
CA LEU A 425 -13.08 -15.55 16.81
C LEU A 425 -12.28 -16.61 17.57
N TRP A 426 -11.85 -16.32 18.80
CA TRP A 426 -11.12 -17.28 19.62
C TRP A 426 -11.93 -18.53 19.98
N SER A 427 -13.25 -18.38 20.19
CA SER A 427 -14.13 -19.52 20.41
C SER A 427 -14.35 -20.38 19.15
N ALA A 428 -14.19 -19.79 17.96
CA ALA A 428 -14.49 -20.43 16.68
C ALA A 428 -13.30 -21.17 16.08
N THR A 429 -12.08 -20.63 16.19
CA THR A 429 -10.90 -21.20 15.51
C THR A 429 -10.13 -22.19 16.37
N GLY A 430 -10.30 -22.18 17.70
CA GLY A 430 -9.38 -22.86 18.61
C GLY A 430 -8.00 -22.20 18.54
N SER A 431 -7.29 -22.16 19.67
CA SER A 431 -6.01 -21.46 19.81
C SER A 431 -4.83 -22.22 19.19
N HIS A 432 -4.85 -22.49 17.89
CA HIS A 432 -3.74 -23.19 17.22
C HIS A 432 -3.10 -22.24 16.20
N ASP A 433 -1.80 -21.99 16.40
CA ASP A 433 -0.87 -21.24 15.52
C ASP A 433 -1.09 -19.72 15.36
N VAL A 434 -1.33 -19.00 16.46
CA VAL A 434 -1.19 -17.53 16.46
C VAL A 434 -0.14 -17.11 17.48
N ASP A 435 0.90 -16.40 17.01
CA ASP A 435 2.02 -15.91 17.83
C ASP A 435 1.62 -14.81 18.84
N VAL A 436 0.35 -14.41 18.87
CA VAL A 436 -0.18 -13.33 19.72
C VAL A 436 -1.30 -13.87 20.61
N SER A 437 -1.23 -13.62 21.91
CA SER A 437 -2.25 -14.06 22.86
C SER A 437 -3.56 -13.31 22.67
N LYS A 438 -4.65 -13.88 23.21
CA LYS A 438 -5.98 -13.25 23.17
C LYS A 438 -6.00 -11.86 23.81
N ASP A 439 -5.34 -11.70 24.95
CA ASP A 439 -5.30 -10.42 25.66
C ASP A 439 -4.41 -9.39 24.96
N GLU A 440 -3.31 -9.82 24.33
CA GLU A 440 -2.49 -8.94 23.49
C GLU A 440 -3.22 -8.49 22.22
N MET A 441 -3.96 -9.40 21.56
CA MET A 441 -4.82 -9.03 20.42
C MET A 441 -5.93 -8.07 20.85
N ARG A 442 -6.48 -8.24 22.06
CA ARG A 442 -7.48 -7.34 22.63
C ARG A 442 -6.92 -5.96 22.90
N ASP A 443 -5.77 -5.88 23.56
CA ASP A 443 -5.10 -4.60 23.80
C ASP A 443 -4.74 -3.90 22.48
N LEU A 444 -4.20 -4.64 21.51
CA LEU A 444 -3.89 -4.10 20.18
C LEU A 444 -5.14 -3.59 19.47
N ALA A 445 -6.22 -4.36 19.44
CA ALA A 445 -7.44 -4.01 18.72
C ALA A 445 -8.20 -2.82 19.34
N LEU A 446 -8.17 -2.71 20.67
CA LEU A 446 -8.79 -1.60 21.40
C LEU A 446 -7.95 -0.31 21.26
N ASN A 447 -6.63 -0.41 21.28
CA ASN A 447 -5.74 0.74 21.13
C ASN A 447 -5.50 1.14 19.65
N ASN A 448 -5.72 0.23 18.70
CA ASN A 448 -5.60 0.45 17.26
C ASN A 448 -6.97 0.23 16.58
N LYS A 449 -7.75 1.33 16.50
CA LYS A 449 -9.13 1.32 15.98
C LYS A 449 -9.29 0.66 14.60
N PRO A 450 -8.40 0.89 13.61
CA PRO A 450 -8.43 0.17 12.34
C PRO A 450 -8.33 -1.35 12.49
N VAL A 451 -7.43 -1.83 13.36
CA VAL A 451 -7.30 -3.26 13.65
C VAL A 451 -8.58 -3.80 14.29
N GLY A 452 -9.11 -3.08 15.28
CA GLY A 452 -10.40 -3.42 15.90
C GLY A 452 -11.55 -3.48 14.89
N ALA A 453 -11.64 -2.50 14.00
CA ALA A 453 -12.67 -2.44 12.96
C ALA A 453 -12.59 -3.61 11.96
N LEU A 454 -11.39 -3.94 11.48
CA LEU A 454 -11.18 -5.07 10.58
C LEU A 454 -11.52 -6.41 11.25
N LEU A 455 -11.19 -6.56 12.55
CA LEU A 455 -11.58 -7.75 13.33
C LEU A 455 -13.10 -7.87 13.46
N VAL A 456 -13.79 -6.75 13.72
CA VAL A 456 -15.26 -6.72 13.81
C VAL A 456 -15.90 -7.11 12.49
N ILE A 457 -15.42 -6.58 11.36
CA ILE A 457 -15.89 -6.98 10.03
C ILE A 457 -15.68 -8.49 9.83
N GLY A 458 -14.47 -9.00 10.09
CA GLY A 458 -14.17 -10.42 9.95
C GLY A 458 -15.06 -11.31 10.82
N TRP A 459 -15.32 -10.90 12.06
CA TRP A 459 -16.23 -11.60 12.96
C TRP A 459 -17.68 -11.59 12.46
N ASN A 460 -18.16 -10.48 11.91
CA ASN A 460 -19.50 -10.39 11.34
C ASN A 460 -19.71 -11.41 10.20
N PHE A 461 -18.68 -11.68 9.41
CA PHE A 461 -18.72 -12.77 8.43
C PHE A 461 -18.67 -14.15 9.10
N ALA A 462 -17.72 -14.38 10.01
CA ALA A 462 -17.51 -15.68 10.63
C ALA A 462 -18.72 -16.17 11.45
N LYS A 463 -19.41 -15.26 12.16
CA LYS A 463 -20.53 -15.62 13.04
C LYS A 463 -21.78 -16.07 12.28
N ASN A 464 -21.95 -15.63 11.02
CA ASN A 464 -23.08 -15.98 10.16
C ASN A 464 -22.82 -17.21 9.27
N MET A 465 -21.57 -17.70 9.20
CA MET A 465 -21.21 -18.93 8.49
C MET A 465 -21.36 -20.20 9.34
N LYS A 466 -21.69 -20.06 10.63
CA LYS A 466 -22.08 -21.16 11.52
C LYS A 466 -23.57 -21.46 11.36
#